data_AF-A0A0F2TJM7-F1
#
_entry.id   AF-A0A0F2TJM7-F1
#
_cell.length_a   1.000
_cell.length_b   1.000
_cell.length_c   1.000
_cell.angle_alpha   90.00
_cell.angle_beta   90.00
_cell.angle_gamma   90.00
#
_symmetry.space_group_name_H-M   'P 1'
#
loop_
_entity.id
_entity.type
_entity.pdbx_description
1 polymer ?
#
loop_
_entity_poly.entity_id
_entity_poly.type
_entity_poly.pdbx_seq_one_letter_code
_entity_poly.pdbx_strand_id
1 'polypeptide(L)'
;MRIAALAAAALAVTALAGPAPATASPAVHGAPQAPAGRYLNLHQCVYNSPLGRANFDLMTTLVPSLDGRFIAGTDISDTPASAAVCGPGDGTYELNVYTGAEGYDLTAGRYLNLHQCIFWSDYDQDHLTTVVGATDPKFYTATNVSNSPDSQVVCGGGGADLPIPLLSSATPLDLTAGHYLNLHQCMYYFDRYHDHMTTFAPSQDGRFKAGTNISNTPDTQPSCGQGDGQYQFVPILSGVKSFRIA
;
A
#
# COMPACT_ATOMS: atom_id res chain seq x y z
N MET A 1 40.05 18.61 -68.90
CA MET A 1 40.84 17.87 -67.89
C MET A 1 39.84 17.33 -66.86
N ARG A 2 39.82 16.00 -66.63
CA ARG A 2 39.07 15.24 -65.60
C ARG A 2 37.54 15.11 -65.84
N ILE A 3 37.05 13.96 -66.29
CA ILE A 3 36.78 12.63 -65.66
C ILE A 3 35.31 12.52 -65.18
N ALA A 4 34.70 11.43 -65.62
CA ALA A 4 33.29 11.03 -65.59
C ALA A 4 32.80 10.49 -64.24
N ALA A 5 31.47 10.34 -64.12
CA ALA A 5 30.85 9.29 -63.32
C ALA A 5 29.47 8.91 -63.89
N LEU A 6 29.35 7.67 -64.38
CA LEU A 6 28.08 6.97 -64.56
C LEU A 6 27.64 6.37 -63.22
N ALA A 7 26.35 6.41 -62.91
CA ALA A 7 25.73 5.57 -61.88
C ALA A 7 24.55 4.82 -62.49
N ALA A 8 24.62 3.49 -62.42
CA ALA A 8 23.60 2.55 -62.85
C ALA A 8 22.55 2.35 -61.75
N ALA A 9 21.28 2.28 -62.14
CA ALA A 9 20.16 1.97 -61.26
C ALA A 9 19.92 0.46 -61.20
N ALA A 10 19.85 -0.10 -59.99
CA ALA A 10 19.45 -1.48 -59.74
C ALA A 10 18.01 -1.51 -59.20
N LEU A 11 17.13 -2.26 -59.88
CA LEU A 11 15.78 -2.59 -59.42
C LEU A 11 15.84 -3.81 -58.50
N ALA A 12 15.38 -3.67 -57.25
CA ALA A 12 15.18 -4.77 -56.33
C ALA A 12 13.72 -5.26 -56.40
N VAL A 13 13.53 -6.54 -56.68
CA VAL A 13 12.24 -7.24 -56.62
C VAL A 13 12.09 -7.80 -55.21
N THR A 14 11.07 -7.36 -54.47
CA THR A 14 10.71 -7.90 -53.16
C THR A 14 9.71 -9.06 -53.31
N ALA A 15 10.09 -10.24 -52.83
CA ALA A 15 9.23 -11.40 -52.74
C ALA A 15 8.34 -11.30 -51.48
N LEU A 16 7.02 -11.44 -51.64
CA LEU A 16 6.07 -11.57 -50.54
C LEU A 16 6.14 -12.99 -49.95
N ALA A 17 6.56 -13.11 -48.69
CA ALA A 17 6.41 -14.32 -47.90
C ALA A 17 5.00 -14.34 -47.26
N GLY A 18 4.25 -15.42 -47.47
CA GLY A 18 2.93 -15.64 -46.87
C GLY A 18 3.00 -15.93 -45.36
N PRO A 19 1.89 -15.80 -44.63
CA PRO A 19 1.86 -15.97 -43.19
C PRO A 19 2.02 -17.45 -42.80
N ALA A 20 2.95 -17.73 -41.89
CA ALA A 20 3.12 -19.04 -41.27
C ALA A 20 1.98 -19.29 -40.25
N PRO A 21 1.46 -20.53 -40.14
CA PRO A 21 0.47 -20.88 -39.12
C PRO A 21 1.10 -20.85 -37.73
N ALA A 22 0.42 -20.20 -36.78
CA ALA A 22 0.83 -20.14 -35.38
C ALA A 22 0.73 -21.53 -34.73
N THR A 23 1.87 -22.14 -34.46
CA THR A 23 1.98 -23.32 -33.60
C THR A 23 1.78 -22.88 -32.15
N ALA A 24 0.73 -23.40 -31.50
CA ALA A 24 0.48 -23.21 -30.08
C ALA A 24 1.63 -23.82 -29.27
N SER A 25 2.30 -22.99 -28.47
CA SER A 25 3.30 -23.44 -27.51
C SER A 25 2.62 -24.20 -26.36
N PRO A 26 3.20 -25.33 -25.89
CA PRO A 26 2.69 -26.01 -24.71
C PRO A 26 2.90 -25.14 -23.46
N ALA A 27 1.93 -25.18 -22.55
CA ALA A 27 1.99 -24.51 -21.26
C ALA A 27 3.25 -24.97 -20.49
N VAL A 28 4.20 -24.06 -20.33
CA VAL A 28 5.38 -24.26 -19.50
C VAL A 28 4.89 -24.41 -18.05
N HIS A 29 5.11 -25.60 -17.50
CA HIS A 29 4.93 -25.88 -16.09
C HIS A 29 5.70 -24.89 -15.23
N GLY A 30 5.08 -24.47 -14.13
CA GLY A 30 5.42 -23.33 -13.27
C GLY A 30 6.89 -22.96 -13.19
N ALA A 31 7.17 -21.68 -13.44
CA ALA A 31 8.42 -21.05 -13.05
C ALA A 31 8.72 -21.38 -11.57
N PRO A 32 10.00 -21.60 -11.19
CA PRO A 32 10.38 -21.80 -9.81
C PRO A 32 9.81 -20.69 -8.95
N GLN A 33 8.92 -21.07 -8.03
CA GLN A 33 8.31 -20.16 -7.10
C GLN A 33 9.42 -19.57 -6.22
N ALA A 34 9.62 -18.25 -6.28
CA ALA A 34 10.56 -17.58 -5.39
C ALA A 34 10.21 -17.94 -3.92
N PRO A 35 11.21 -18.18 -3.06
CA PRO A 35 10.96 -18.38 -1.64
C PRO A 35 10.17 -17.19 -1.09
N ALA A 36 9.18 -17.47 -0.23
CA ALA A 36 8.54 -16.42 0.55
C ALA A 36 9.63 -15.81 1.44
N GLY A 37 9.97 -14.54 1.21
CA GLY A 37 10.96 -13.85 2.03
C GLY A 37 10.57 -13.85 3.51
N ARG A 38 11.55 -13.70 4.39
CA ARG A 38 11.35 -13.78 5.85
C ARG A 38 10.58 -12.60 6.46
N TYR A 39 10.81 -11.39 5.95
CA TYR A 39 10.31 -10.16 6.54
C TYR A 39 9.19 -9.57 5.68
N LEU A 40 8.08 -9.20 6.32
CA LEU A 40 7.16 -8.20 5.78
C LEU A 40 7.72 -6.83 6.12
N ASN A 41 8.18 -6.10 5.12
CA ASN A 41 8.57 -4.71 5.29
C ASN A 41 7.33 -3.85 5.07
N LEU A 42 6.70 -3.36 6.14
CA LEU A 42 5.61 -2.39 6.00
C LEU A 42 6.21 -1.00 5.80
N HIS A 43 5.87 -0.37 4.67
CA HIS A 43 6.28 0.99 4.34
C HIS A 43 5.09 1.92 4.51
N GLN A 44 5.09 2.70 5.58
CA GLN A 44 4.11 3.76 5.82
C GLN A 44 4.57 5.03 5.12
N CYS A 45 3.95 5.32 3.99
CA CYS A 45 4.21 6.54 3.23
C CYS A 45 3.12 7.55 3.55
N VAL A 46 3.47 8.55 4.36
CA VAL A 46 2.56 9.64 4.72
C VAL A 46 2.85 10.80 3.78
N TYR A 47 1.81 11.28 3.11
CA TYR A 47 1.86 12.45 2.26
C TYR A 47 1.08 13.58 2.91
N ASN A 48 1.51 14.83 2.71
CA ASN A 48 0.72 15.99 3.07
C ASN A 48 0.48 16.87 1.85
N SER A 49 -0.70 17.48 1.78
CA SER A 49 -0.93 18.59 0.84
C SER A 49 -0.72 19.92 1.55
N PRO A 50 0.15 20.81 1.04
CA PRO A 50 0.36 22.13 1.65
C PRO A 50 -0.69 23.15 1.21
N LEU A 51 -1.93 22.75 0.90
CA LEU A 51 -3.00 23.62 0.37
C LEU A 51 -3.42 24.69 1.40
N GLY A 52 -2.61 25.75 1.52
CA GLY A 52 -2.85 26.91 2.37
C GLY A 52 -2.78 26.60 3.87
N ARG A 53 -2.49 27.62 4.71
CA ARG A 53 -2.38 27.48 6.17
C ARG A 53 -3.67 27.04 6.90
N ALA A 54 -4.75 26.76 6.18
CA ALA A 54 -6.07 26.51 6.75
C ALA A 54 -6.57 25.07 6.57
N ASN A 55 -6.04 24.30 5.62
CA ASN A 55 -6.48 22.94 5.31
C ASN A 55 -5.23 22.08 5.07
N PHE A 56 -4.65 21.59 6.16
CA PHE A 56 -3.59 20.60 6.09
C PHE A 56 -4.25 19.23 5.97
N ASP A 57 -3.74 18.39 5.07
CA ASP A 57 -4.35 17.08 4.78
C ASP A 57 -3.27 16.03 4.67
N LEU A 58 -3.36 15.01 5.53
CA LEU A 58 -2.46 13.88 5.64
C LEU A 58 -3.11 12.65 5.04
N MET A 59 -2.35 11.98 4.19
CA MET A 59 -2.78 10.74 3.59
C MET A 59 -1.71 9.68 3.77
N THR A 60 -2.07 8.57 4.41
CA THR A 60 -1.16 7.44 4.62
C THR A 60 -1.39 6.37 3.57
N THR A 61 -0.31 5.81 3.00
CA THR A 61 -0.40 4.65 2.11
C THR A 61 0.55 3.54 2.51
N LEU A 62 0.11 2.29 2.34
CA LEU A 62 0.91 1.07 2.54
C LEU A 62 1.02 0.23 1.27
N VAL A 63 0.09 0.43 0.34
CA VAL A 63 0.08 -0.23 -0.97
C VAL A 63 -0.16 0.81 -2.06
N PRO A 64 0.20 0.52 -3.32
CA PRO A 64 -0.11 1.42 -4.41
C PRO A 64 -1.62 1.71 -4.49
N SER A 65 -1.96 2.99 -4.61
CA SER A 65 -3.27 3.44 -5.09
C SER A 65 -3.56 2.89 -6.49
N LEU A 66 -4.84 2.69 -6.83
CA LEU A 66 -5.22 2.14 -8.14
C LEU A 66 -4.81 3.03 -9.32
N ASP A 67 -4.72 4.35 -9.14
CA ASP A 67 -4.19 5.26 -10.18
C ASP A 67 -2.65 5.35 -10.20
N GLY A 68 -1.97 4.71 -9.26
CA GLY A 68 -0.52 4.63 -9.19
C GLY A 68 0.18 5.93 -8.76
N ARG A 69 -0.55 6.98 -8.35
CA ARG A 69 0.07 8.26 -7.92
C ARG A 69 0.77 8.13 -6.58
N PHE A 70 0.18 7.35 -5.68
CA PHE A 70 0.70 7.11 -4.34
C PHE A 70 1.18 5.67 -4.25
N ILE A 71 2.49 5.51 -4.06
CA ILE A 71 3.18 4.23 -4.04
C ILE A 71 3.86 4.08 -2.69
N ALA A 72 3.72 2.89 -2.11
CA ALA A 72 4.46 2.46 -0.94
C ALA A 72 5.26 1.20 -1.27
N GLY A 73 6.50 1.16 -0.78
CA GLY A 73 7.46 0.10 -1.04
C GLY A 73 7.23 -1.19 -0.25
N THR A 74 6.06 -1.35 0.39
CA THR A 74 5.76 -2.53 1.19
C THR A 74 6.00 -3.80 0.39
N ASP A 75 6.80 -4.71 0.93
CA ASP A 75 7.22 -5.94 0.27
C ASP A 75 7.48 -7.09 1.23
N ILE A 76 7.78 -8.26 0.66
CA ILE A 76 8.34 -9.39 1.39
C ILE A 76 9.75 -9.63 0.87
N SER A 77 10.72 -9.68 1.78
CA SER A 77 12.13 -9.93 1.44
C SER A 77 12.87 -10.63 2.58
N ASP A 78 14.13 -11.00 2.36
CA ASP A 78 14.97 -11.65 3.39
C ASP A 78 15.69 -10.65 4.31
N THR A 79 15.51 -9.34 4.08
CA THR A 79 16.19 -8.29 4.84
C THR A 79 15.18 -7.28 5.37
N PRO A 80 15.20 -6.94 6.67
CA PRO A 80 14.32 -5.91 7.20
C PRO A 80 14.68 -4.55 6.59
N ALA A 81 13.66 -3.81 6.14
CA ALA A 81 13.83 -2.45 5.66
C ALA A 81 14.25 -1.53 6.80
N SER A 82 15.21 -0.64 6.54
CA SER A 82 15.69 0.37 7.50
C SER A 82 15.09 1.76 7.27
N ALA A 83 14.40 1.95 6.16
CA ALA A 83 13.75 3.21 5.79
C ALA A 83 12.60 2.95 4.82
N ALA A 84 11.61 3.85 4.82
CA ALA A 84 10.52 3.80 3.87
C ALA A 84 11.00 4.16 2.46
N VAL A 85 10.55 3.34 1.51
CA VAL A 85 10.57 3.63 0.08
C VAL A 85 9.18 4.07 -0.32
N CYS A 86 9.04 5.32 -0.77
CA CYS A 86 7.77 5.93 -1.12
C CYS A 86 7.85 6.57 -2.51
N GLY A 87 6.70 6.65 -3.19
CA GLY A 87 6.57 7.43 -4.42
C GLY A 87 6.67 8.94 -4.16
N PRO A 88 6.77 9.76 -5.23
CA PRO A 88 6.89 11.21 -5.09
C PRO A 88 5.57 11.91 -4.71
N GLY A 89 4.43 11.20 -4.70
CA GLY A 89 3.10 11.80 -4.66
C GLY A 89 2.65 12.27 -6.05
N ASP A 90 1.69 13.18 -6.11
CA ASP A 90 1.10 13.67 -7.36
C ASP A 90 1.45 15.13 -7.71
N GLY A 91 2.37 15.73 -6.95
CA GLY A 91 2.77 17.13 -7.09
C GLY A 91 1.89 18.12 -6.34
N THR A 92 0.70 17.70 -5.87
CA THR A 92 -0.12 18.44 -4.89
C THR A 92 0.09 17.90 -3.48
N TYR A 93 0.44 16.62 -3.38
CA TYR A 93 0.87 15.95 -2.16
C TYR A 93 2.37 15.64 -2.22
N GLU A 94 3.07 15.95 -1.13
CA GLU A 94 4.49 15.66 -0.94
C GLU A 94 4.70 14.77 0.28
N LEU A 95 5.87 14.14 0.42
CA LEU A 95 6.16 13.26 1.56
C LEU A 95 6.27 14.03 2.86
N ASN A 96 5.59 13.51 3.88
CA ASN A 96 5.60 14.04 5.23
C ASN A 96 6.62 13.32 6.12
N VAL A 97 7.04 13.99 7.18
CA VAL A 97 8.00 13.50 8.19
C VAL A 97 7.52 12.26 8.97
N TYR A 98 6.21 11.98 8.98
CA TYR A 98 5.62 10.79 9.63
C TYR A 98 5.77 9.50 8.80
N THR A 99 6.45 9.58 7.65
CA THR A 99 6.84 8.43 6.85
C THR A 99 7.83 7.54 7.60
N GLY A 100 7.63 6.22 7.52
CA GLY A 100 8.45 5.23 8.23
C GLY A 100 8.33 3.83 7.66
N ALA A 101 9.26 2.94 8.02
CA ALA A 101 9.18 1.53 7.67
C ALA A 101 9.66 0.65 8.80
N GLU A 102 9.08 -0.55 8.89
CA GLU A 102 9.45 -1.56 9.86
C GLU A 102 9.37 -2.95 9.23
N GLY A 103 10.40 -3.76 9.47
CA GLY A 103 10.48 -5.14 9.00
C GLY A 103 10.01 -6.11 10.06
N TYR A 104 8.92 -6.83 9.79
CA TYR A 104 8.35 -7.83 10.69
C TYR A 104 8.74 -9.24 10.27
N ASP A 105 9.49 -9.94 11.13
CA ASP A 105 9.90 -11.33 10.90
C ASP A 105 8.68 -12.27 10.99
N LEU A 106 8.18 -12.70 9.83
CA LEU A 106 6.99 -13.55 9.74
C LEU A 106 7.20 -14.96 10.31
N THR A 107 8.45 -15.34 10.59
CA THR A 107 8.79 -16.64 11.19
C THR A 107 8.84 -16.59 12.73
N ALA A 108 8.80 -15.39 13.32
CA ALA A 108 8.93 -15.20 14.76
C ALA A 108 7.66 -15.55 15.56
N GLY A 109 6.53 -15.77 14.88
CA GLY A 109 5.24 -16.01 15.51
C GLY A 109 4.18 -16.51 14.55
N ARG A 110 2.98 -16.76 15.09
CA ARG A 110 1.82 -17.22 14.33
C ARG A 110 0.97 -16.08 13.79
N TYR A 111 0.88 -14.97 14.52
CA TYR A 111 0.01 -13.86 14.18
C TYR A 111 0.85 -12.65 13.78
N LEU A 112 0.53 -12.04 12.65
CA LEU A 112 0.82 -10.63 12.41
C LEU A 112 -0.32 -9.84 13.05
N ASN A 113 -0.04 -9.22 14.19
CA ASN A 113 -0.97 -8.33 14.86
C ASN A 113 -0.86 -6.97 14.21
N LEU A 114 -1.70 -6.68 13.21
CA LEU A 114 -1.71 -5.38 12.52
C LEU A 114 -2.45 -4.36 13.40
N HIS A 115 -1.73 -3.37 13.92
CA HIS A 115 -2.31 -2.27 14.66
C HIS A 115 -2.49 -1.09 13.72
N GLN A 116 -3.71 -0.54 13.69
CA GLN A 116 -4.01 0.73 13.04
C GLN A 116 -4.38 1.73 14.12
N CYS A 117 -3.66 2.86 14.15
CA CYS A 117 -3.94 3.97 15.03
C CYS A 117 -4.33 5.18 14.20
N ILE A 118 -5.51 5.74 14.48
CA ILE A 118 -6.02 6.93 13.81
C ILE A 118 -6.09 8.06 14.84
N PHE A 119 -5.52 9.20 14.49
CA PHE A 119 -5.47 10.41 15.30
C PHE A 119 -6.21 11.53 14.57
N TRP A 120 -6.91 12.37 15.32
CA TRP A 120 -7.54 13.59 14.83
C TRP A 120 -6.80 14.81 15.34
N SER A 121 -6.47 15.75 14.46
CA SER A 121 -5.98 17.06 14.85
C SER A 121 -7.10 18.09 14.78
N ASP A 122 -7.47 18.69 15.92
CA ASP A 122 -8.40 19.83 15.93
C ASP A 122 -7.78 21.09 15.28
N TYR A 123 -6.45 21.16 15.26
CA TYR A 123 -5.72 22.28 14.67
C TYR A 123 -5.71 22.19 13.15
N ASP A 124 -5.32 21.03 12.62
CA ASP A 124 -5.21 20.80 11.18
C ASP A 124 -6.54 20.38 10.53
N GLN A 125 -7.54 19.99 11.35
CA GLN A 125 -8.84 19.43 10.94
C GLN A 125 -8.70 18.17 10.08
N ASP A 126 -7.81 17.27 10.50
CA ASP A 126 -7.34 16.18 9.66
C ASP A 126 -7.02 14.90 10.43
N HIS A 127 -6.99 13.77 9.71
CA HIS A 127 -6.66 12.45 10.22
C HIS A 127 -5.24 11.99 9.88
N LEU A 128 -4.47 11.61 10.90
CA LEU A 128 -3.26 10.80 10.70
C LEU A 128 -3.56 9.34 10.99
N THR A 129 -3.26 8.46 10.03
CA THR A 129 -3.28 7.00 10.25
C THR A 129 -1.86 6.45 10.33
N THR A 130 -1.55 5.69 11.38
CA THR A 130 -0.29 4.98 11.53
C THR A 130 -0.48 3.48 11.71
N VAL A 131 0.50 2.70 11.25
CA VAL A 131 0.57 1.23 11.36
C VAL A 131 1.97 0.69 11.66
N VAL A 132 3.00 1.51 11.48
CA VAL A 132 4.37 1.24 11.91
C VAL A 132 4.78 2.29 12.94
N GLY A 133 5.82 2.00 13.73
CA GLY A 133 6.42 3.04 14.57
C GLY A 133 6.82 4.25 13.72
N ALA A 134 6.15 5.39 13.92
CA ALA A 134 6.53 6.64 13.26
C ALA A 134 7.85 7.18 13.84
N THR A 135 8.49 8.09 13.09
CA THR A 135 9.67 8.84 13.56
C THR A 135 9.38 9.65 14.83
N ASP A 136 8.13 10.07 15.03
CA ASP A 136 7.65 10.71 16.25
C ASP A 136 7.04 9.65 17.20
N PRO A 137 7.62 9.45 18.39
CA PRO A 137 7.15 8.43 19.33
C PRO A 137 5.71 8.64 19.81
N LYS A 138 5.12 9.84 19.64
CA LYS A 138 3.73 10.08 20.03
C LYS A 138 2.72 9.35 19.13
N PHE A 139 3.09 8.99 17.89
CA PHE A 139 2.24 8.26 16.94
C PHE A 139 2.60 6.77 16.81
N TYR A 140 3.21 6.21 17.86
CA TYR A 140 3.56 4.81 17.94
C TYR A 140 2.36 3.87 17.68
N THR A 141 2.64 2.71 17.07
CA THR A 141 1.70 1.60 16.92
C THR A 141 2.36 0.30 17.33
N ALA A 142 1.64 -0.57 18.03
CA ALA A 142 2.21 -1.85 18.47
C ALA A 142 2.07 -3.00 17.45
N THR A 143 2.10 -2.72 16.14
CA THR A 143 2.12 -3.78 15.13
C THR A 143 3.29 -4.72 15.41
N ASN A 144 3.03 -6.02 15.46
CA ASN A 144 4.04 -7.01 15.83
C ASN A 144 3.76 -8.37 15.21
N VAL A 145 4.75 -9.28 15.28
CA VAL A 145 4.55 -10.70 15.04
C VAL A 145 4.74 -11.45 16.36
N SER A 146 3.74 -12.24 16.76
CA SER A 146 3.80 -13.01 18.00
C SER A 146 3.01 -14.31 17.93
N ASN A 147 3.08 -15.14 18.98
CA ASN A 147 2.29 -16.37 19.08
C ASN A 147 0.88 -16.15 19.65
N SER A 148 0.55 -14.92 20.04
CA SER A 148 -0.73 -14.57 20.65
C SER A 148 -1.46 -13.54 19.78
N PRO A 149 -2.77 -13.72 19.52
CA PRO A 149 -3.54 -12.71 18.82
C PRO A 149 -3.77 -11.51 19.75
N ASP A 150 -3.43 -10.32 19.30
CA ASP A 150 -3.75 -9.09 20.01
C ASP A 150 -5.23 -8.76 19.79
N SER A 151 -5.93 -8.49 20.90
CA SER A 151 -7.37 -8.21 20.89
C SER A 151 -7.69 -6.74 21.16
N GLN A 152 -6.68 -5.93 21.46
CA GLN A 152 -6.82 -4.52 21.80
C GLN A 152 -5.75 -3.73 21.05
N VAL A 153 -6.16 -2.60 20.47
CA VAL A 153 -5.22 -1.69 19.83
C VAL A 153 -4.36 -1.00 20.89
N VAL A 154 -3.10 -0.82 20.56
CA VAL A 154 -2.13 -0.06 21.36
C VAL A 154 -1.55 1.02 20.46
N CYS A 155 -1.86 2.26 20.82
CA CYS A 155 -1.47 3.48 20.13
C CYS A 155 -0.63 4.37 21.05
N GLY A 156 0.23 5.18 20.46
CA GLY A 156 0.88 6.29 21.15
C GLY A 156 -0.13 7.32 21.64
N GLY A 157 0.32 8.25 22.50
CA GLY A 157 -0.54 9.25 23.12
C GLY A 157 -1.03 10.36 22.17
N GLY A 158 -0.51 10.44 20.94
CA GLY A 158 -0.88 11.44 19.92
C GLY A 158 -0.44 12.89 20.22
N GLY A 159 -0.22 13.24 21.49
CA GLY A 159 0.19 14.58 21.89
C GLY A 159 -0.99 15.54 21.86
N ALA A 160 -0.95 16.53 20.95
CA ALA A 160 -2.09 17.43 20.72
C ALA A 160 -3.15 16.78 19.82
N ASP A 161 -2.77 15.76 19.05
CA ASP A 161 -3.66 15.02 18.16
C ASP A 161 -4.29 13.87 18.95
N LEU A 162 -5.61 13.78 18.94
CA LEU A 162 -6.35 12.89 19.81
C LEU A 162 -6.51 11.52 19.12
N PRO A 163 -6.12 10.40 19.76
CA PRO A 163 -6.42 9.09 19.22
C PRO A 163 -7.94 8.91 19.13
N ILE A 164 -8.39 8.22 18.08
CA ILE A 164 -9.80 7.93 17.82
C ILE A 164 -10.02 6.43 18.03
N PRO A 165 -10.45 6.00 19.22
CA PRO A 165 -10.58 4.58 19.52
C PRO A 165 -11.53 3.84 18.58
N LEU A 166 -12.60 4.50 18.14
CA LEU A 166 -13.59 3.92 17.23
C LEU A 166 -12.99 3.49 15.89
N LEU A 167 -11.98 4.21 15.40
CA LEU A 167 -11.33 4.01 14.12
C LEU A 167 -9.99 3.28 14.23
N SER A 168 -9.49 3.11 15.46
CA SER A 168 -8.27 2.38 15.76
C SER A 168 -8.58 0.93 16.11
N SER A 169 -7.75 -0.01 15.64
CA SER A 169 -7.99 -1.44 15.86
C SER A 169 -6.71 -2.28 15.82
N ALA A 170 -6.75 -3.42 16.50
CA ALA A 170 -5.78 -4.50 16.36
C ALA A 170 -6.44 -5.64 15.58
N THR A 171 -5.83 -6.03 14.46
CA THR A 171 -6.30 -7.12 13.62
C THR A 171 -5.28 -8.25 13.64
N PRO A 172 -5.53 -9.32 14.42
CA PRO A 172 -4.65 -10.48 14.42
C PRO A 172 -4.85 -11.28 13.12
N LEU A 173 -3.79 -11.41 12.34
CA LEU A 173 -3.75 -12.13 11.07
C LEU A 173 -3.00 -13.44 11.27
N ASP A 174 -3.73 -14.57 11.27
CA ASP A 174 -3.14 -15.91 11.45
C ASP A 174 -2.35 -16.31 10.20
N LEU A 175 -1.01 -16.23 10.28
CA LEU A 175 -0.09 -16.46 9.18
C LEU A 175 -0.12 -17.91 8.66
N THR A 176 -0.73 -18.83 9.40
CA THR A 176 -0.88 -20.24 8.96
C THR A 176 -2.23 -20.52 8.29
N ALA A 177 -3.16 -19.55 8.27
CA ALA A 177 -4.50 -19.72 7.72
C ALA A 177 -4.55 -19.66 6.19
N GLY A 178 -3.44 -19.35 5.51
CA GLY A 178 -3.38 -19.24 4.07
C GLY A 178 -1.97 -18.98 3.52
N HIS A 179 -1.90 -18.70 2.22
CA HIS A 179 -0.66 -18.48 1.47
C HIS A 179 -0.38 -17.02 1.14
N TYR A 180 -1.39 -16.16 1.28
CA TYR A 180 -1.31 -14.75 0.94
C TYR A 180 -1.73 -13.88 2.11
N LEU A 181 -0.91 -12.88 2.42
CA LEU A 181 -1.32 -11.67 3.11
C LEU A 181 -1.88 -10.70 2.07
N ASN A 182 -3.18 -10.44 2.12
CA ASN A 182 -3.84 -9.44 1.30
C ASN A 182 -3.93 -8.16 2.10
N LEU A 183 -3.09 -7.16 1.79
CA LEU A 183 -3.13 -5.87 2.47
C LEU A 183 -4.03 -4.92 1.67
N HIS A 184 -5.15 -4.53 2.27
CA HIS A 184 -6.10 -3.59 1.68
C HIS A 184 -5.89 -2.20 2.26
N GLN A 185 -6.05 -1.19 1.41
CA GLN A 185 -6.04 0.21 1.77
C GLN A 185 -7.32 0.85 1.25
N CYS A 186 -8.06 1.48 2.14
CA CYS A 186 -9.34 2.11 1.84
C CYS A 186 -9.24 3.60 2.17
N MET A 187 -9.38 4.42 1.13
CA MET A 187 -9.35 5.87 1.24
C MET A 187 -10.75 6.43 1.36
N TYR A 188 -10.93 7.41 2.24
CA TYR A 188 -12.16 8.16 2.40
C TYR A 188 -11.85 9.65 2.39
N TYR A 189 -12.79 10.46 1.90
CA TYR A 189 -12.62 11.90 1.82
C TYR A 189 -13.83 12.62 2.42
N PHE A 190 -13.56 13.67 3.21
CA PHE A 190 -14.59 14.55 3.73
C PHE A 190 -14.41 15.98 3.21
N ASP A 191 -15.33 16.38 2.33
CA ASP A 191 -15.27 17.66 1.60
C ASP A 191 -15.24 18.90 2.50
N ARG A 192 -15.87 18.84 3.68
CA ARG A 192 -15.93 19.99 4.59
C ARG A 192 -14.56 20.39 5.13
N TYR A 193 -13.69 19.43 5.37
CA TYR A 193 -12.35 19.64 5.95
C TYR A 193 -11.23 19.39 4.94
N HIS A 194 -11.57 18.93 3.73
CA HIS A 194 -10.59 18.51 2.72
C HIS A 194 -9.65 17.40 3.22
N ASP A 195 -10.18 16.50 4.04
CA ASP A 195 -9.44 15.47 4.79
C ASP A 195 -9.53 14.11 4.09
N HIS A 196 -8.37 13.47 3.89
CA HIS A 196 -8.22 12.10 3.44
C HIS A 196 -7.90 11.13 4.60
N MET A 197 -8.92 10.45 5.10
CA MET A 197 -8.73 9.38 6.05
C MET A 197 -8.48 8.04 5.36
N THR A 198 -7.44 7.32 5.78
CA THR A 198 -7.12 5.97 5.28
C THR A 198 -7.37 4.89 6.31
N THR A 199 -7.89 3.72 5.90
CA THR A 199 -7.92 2.52 6.74
C THR A 199 -7.29 1.30 6.06
N PHE A 200 -6.61 0.50 6.86
CA PHE A 200 -5.95 -0.79 6.58
C PHE A 200 -6.52 -1.94 7.41
N ALA A 201 -7.24 -1.62 8.47
CA ALA A 201 -7.94 -2.54 9.36
C ALA A 201 -9.39 -2.07 9.57
N PRO A 202 -10.31 -2.95 10.00
CA PRO A 202 -11.69 -2.54 10.29
C PRO A 202 -11.77 -1.51 11.43
N SER A 203 -12.61 -0.49 11.26
CA SER A 203 -13.15 0.29 12.38
C SER A 203 -14.04 -0.58 13.25
N GLN A 204 -14.19 -0.23 14.53
CA GLN A 204 -14.97 -1.04 15.48
C GLN A 204 -16.47 -1.11 15.14
N ASP A 205 -16.98 -0.11 14.43
CA ASP A 205 -18.36 -0.04 13.93
C ASP A 205 -18.55 -0.55 12.50
N GLY A 206 -17.46 -0.98 11.84
CA GLY A 206 -17.47 -1.54 10.48
C GLY A 206 -17.71 -0.56 9.34
N ARG A 207 -17.95 0.74 9.59
CA ARG A 207 -18.20 1.74 8.53
C ARG A 207 -16.98 1.98 7.64
N PHE A 208 -15.80 1.99 8.24
CA PHE A 208 -14.51 2.25 7.58
C PHE A 208 -13.68 0.97 7.47
N LYS A 209 -14.32 -0.11 7.02
CA LYS A 209 -13.67 -1.42 6.91
C LYS A 209 -12.62 -1.45 5.79
N ALA A 210 -11.47 -2.03 6.07
CA ALA A 210 -10.55 -2.55 5.06
C ALA A 210 -10.52 -4.08 5.11
N GLY A 211 -10.45 -4.70 3.93
CA GLY A 211 -10.54 -6.16 3.74
C GLY A 211 -9.28 -6.95 4.09
N THR A 212 -8.30 -6.35 4.78
CA THR A 212 -7.01 -6.99 5.08
C THR A 212 -7.19 -8.37 5.71
N ASN A 213 -6.59 -9.39 5.10
CA ASN A 213 -6.81 -10.79 5.48
C ASN A 213 -5.62 -11.69 5.15
N ILE A 214 -5.66 -12.90 5.70
CA ILE A 214 -4.88 -14.04 5.23
C ILE A 214 -5.81 -14.97 4.46
N SER A 215 -5.40 -15.41 3.27
CA SER A 215 -6.19 -16.37 2.48
C SER A 215 -5.33 -17.24 1.55
N ASN A 216 -5.96 -18.19 0.87
CA ASN A 216 -5.29 -19.06 -0.12
C ASN A 216 -5.20 -18.42 -1.51
N THR A 217 -5.79 -17.24 -1.72
CA THR A 217 -5.87 -16.58 -3.03
C THR A 217 -5.43 -15.13 -2.93
N PRO A 218 -4.67 -14.62 -3.90
CA PRO A 218 -4.36 -13.20 -3.93
C PRO A 218 -5.63 -12.40 -4.26
N ASP A 219 -5.96 -11.43 -3.41
CA ASP A 219 -7.02 -10.47 -3.68
C ASP A 219 -6.57 -9.46 -4.75
N THR A 220 -7.45 -9.20 -5.71
CA THR A 220 -7.13 -8.36 -6.89
C THR A 220 -7.86 -7.02 -6.89
N GLN A 221 -8.73 -6.78 -5.92
CA GLN A 221 -9.47 -5.54 -5.75
C GLN A 221 -9.57 -5.15 -4.27
N PRO A 222 -9.52 -3.85 -3.93
CA PRO A 222 -9.78 -3.41 -2.57
C PRO A 222 -11.21 -3.77 -2.13
N SER A 223 -11.35 -4.16 -0.86
CA SER A 223 -12.63 -4.46 -0.22
C SER A 223 -12.78 -3.46 0.91
N CYS A 224 -13.67 -2.48 0.70
CA CYS A 224 -13.79 -1.30 1.54
C CYS A 224 -15.22 -1.10 2.04
N GLY A 225 -15.34 -0.55 3.25
CA GLY A 225 -16.59 0.00 3.76
C GLY A 225 -17.07 1.20 2.92
N GLN A 226 -18.33 1.57 3.07
CA GLN A 226 -18.90 2.71 2.34
C GLN A 226 -18.55 4.06 2.97
N GLY A 227 -18.00 4.07 4.19
CA GLY A 227 -17.87 5.25 5.01
C GLY A 227 -19.17 5.55 5.77
N ASP A 228 -19.37 6.80 6.16
CA ASP A 228 -20.49 7.20 7.03
C ASP A 228 -21.41 8.30 6.47
N GLY A 229 -21.22 8.64 5.20
CA GLY A 229 -21.96 9.71 4.53
C GLY A 229 -21.31 11.09 4.68
N GLN A 230 -20.45 11.31 5.68
CA GLN A 230 -19.58 12.49 5.72
C GLN A 230 -18.26 12.17 5.03
N TYR A 231 -17.63 11.07 5.44
CA TYR A 231 -16.49 10.50 4.76
C TYR A 231 -16.97 9.56 3.66
N GLN A 232 -16.69 9.94 2.42
CA GLN A 232 -17.07 9.20 1.22
C GLN A 232 -15.91 8.35 0.75
N PHE A 233 -16.17 7.09 0.41
CA PHE A 233 -15.16 6.20 -0.16
C PHE A 233 -14.58 6.77 -1.46
N VAL A 234 -13.26 6.73 -1.60
CA VAL A 234 -12.51 7.16 -2.79
C VAL A 234 -11.87 5.93 -3.45
N PRO A 235 -12.55 5.28 -4.42
CA PRO A 235 -12.07 4.03 -5.01
C PRO A 235 -10.69 4.16 -5.67
N ILE A 236 -10.45 5.26 -6.38
CA ILE A 236 -9.24 5.43 -7.19
C ILE A 236 -7.95 5.58 -6.37
N LEU A 237 -8.07 6.05 -5.12
CA LEU A 237 -6.96 6.19 -4.16
C LEU A 237 -6.82 4.96 -3.24
N SER A 238 -7.77 4.04 -3.32
CA SER A 238 -7.75 2.77 -2.58
C SER A 238 -6.95 1.73 -3.36
N GLY A 239 -6.57 0.64 -2.71
CA GLY A 239 -5.74 -0.38 -3.34
C GLY A 239 -5.66 -1.68 -2.54
N VAL A 240 -5.15 -2.72 -3.19
CA VAL A 240 -4.79 -3.98 -2.56
C VAL A 240 -3.46 -4.47 -3.10
N LYS A 241 -2.63 -5.04 -2.23
CA LYS A 241 -1.44 -5.79 -2.64
C LYS A 241 -1.39 -7.10 -1.88
N SER A 242 -1.28 -8.19 -2.63
CA SER A 242 -1.13 -9.53 -2.09
C SER A 242 0.33 -9.91 -2.00
N PHE A 243 0.73 -10.42 -0.84
CA PHE A 243 2.08 -10.89 -0.57
C PHE A 243 2.04 -12.36 -0.27
N ARG A 244 2.88 -13.14 -0.94
CA ARG A 244 2.98 -14.58 -0.68
C ARG A 244 3.81 -14.82 0.58
N ILE A 245 3.22 -15.49 1.57
CA ILE A 245 3.81 -15.74 2.90
C ILE A 245 4.12 -17.22 3.17
N ALA A 246 3.64 -18.14 2.33
CA ALA A 246 3.90 -19.59 2.41
C ALA A 246 3.92 -20.27 1.03
#